data_AF-G8YR79-F1
#
_entry.id   AF-G8YR79-F1
#
_cell.length_a   1.000
_cell.length_b   1.000
_cell.length_c   1.000
_cell.angle_alpha   90.00
_cell.angle_beta   90.00
_cell.angle_gamma   90.00
#
_symmetry.space_group_name_H-M   'P 1'
#
loop_
_entity.id
_entity.type
_entity.pdbx_description
1 polymer ?
#
loop_
_entity_poly.entity_id
_entity_poly.type
_entity_poly.pdbx_seq_one_letter_code
_entity_poly.pdbx_strand_id
1 'polypeptide(L)'
;MAGVKSYELRTKSKEELQKQLVELKQELANLKVQKLQRPSLPRIHTVRKNIARVLTAINLNQRENVRAFYAGKKYLPKDLRAKKTRAIRRQMTKYEASRITEKARKRNIAFPERKYAIKA
;
A
#
# COMPACT_ATOMS: atom_id res chain seq x y z
N MET A 1 10.20 25.63 -13.59
CA MET A 1 10.55 24.67 -12.52
C MET A 1 10.43 23.27 -13.08
N ALA A 2 11.50 22.48 -13.01
CA ALA A 2 11.44 21.07 -13.39
C ALA A 2 10.46 20.32 -12.47
N GLY A 3 9.89 19.22 -12.96
CA GLY A 3 9.05 18.36 -12.13
C GLY A 3 9.89 17.73 -11.01
N VAL A 4 9.41 17.83 -9.77
CA VAL A 4 10.07 17.18 -8.61
C VAL A 4 10.10 15.68 -8.85
N LYS A 5 11.28 15.07 -8.79
CA LYS A 5 11.45 13.63 -9.04
C LYS A 5 11.27 12.85 -7.74
N SER A 6 10.61 11.69 -7.83
CA SER A 6 10.23 10.94 -6.63
C SER A 6 11.41 10.34 -5.87
N TYR A 7 12.52 10.01 -6.52
CA TYR A 7 13.71 9.47 -5.83
C TYR A 7 14.38 10.51 -4.94
N GLU A 8 14.37 11.79 -5.34
CA GLU A 8 14.93 12.91 -4.57
C GLU A 8 14.14 13.18 -3.28
N LEU A 9 12.87 12.77 -3.24
CA LEU A 9 12.01 12.93 -2.07
C LEU A 9 12.21 11.83 -1.02
N ARG A 10 12.76 10.67 -1.41
CA ARG A 10 12.95 9.53 -0.49
C ARG A 10 14.12 9.73 0.45
N THR A 11 15.14 10.48 0.03
CA THR A 11 16.35 10.76 0.82
C THR A 11 16.16 11.92 1.81
N LYS A 12 15.07 12.69 1.68
CA LYS A 12 14.81 13.87 2.50
C LYS A 12 14.20 13.53 3.85
N SER A 13 14.45 14.39 4.83
CA SER A 13 13.81 14.27 6.14
C SER A 13 12.32 14.66 6.09
N LYS A 14 11.55 14.26 7.10
CA LYS A 14 10.13 14.63 7.20
C LYS A 14 9.94 16.15 7.25
N GLU A 15 10.82 16.85 7.95
CA GLU A 15 10.78 18.30 8.12
C GLU A 15 11.07 19.01 6.80
N GLU A 16 12.05 18.54 6.03
CA GLU A 16 12.36 19.06 4.69
C GLU A 16 11.19 18.88 3.72
N LEU A 17 10.53 17.71 3.74
CA LEU A 17 9.35 17.46 2.92
C LEU A 17 8.17 18.37 3.31
N GLN A 18 8.00 18.66 4.60
CA GLN A 18 6.97 19.59 5.07
C GLN A 18 7.26 21.03 4.67
N LYS A 19 8.51 21.49 4.78
CA LYS A 19 8.93 22.81 4.29
C LYS A 19 8.68 22.95 2.79
N GLN A 20 9.15 21.98 2.00
CA GLN A 20 8.94 21.97 0.54
C GLN A 20 7.44 21.94 0.16
N LEU A 21 6.59 21.28 0.95
CA LEU A 21 5.14 21.27 0.74
C LEU A 21 4.52 22.65 0.96
N VAL A 22 4.96 23.40 1.97
CA VAL A 22 4.46 24.75 2.27
C VAL A 22 4.86 25.71 1.16
N GLU A 23 6.12 25.69 0.74
CA GLU A 23 6.64 26.52 -0.37
C GLU A 23 5.87 26.27 -1.67
N LEU A 24 5.64 25.01 -2.05
CA LEU A 24 4.87 24.66 -3.25
C LEU A 24 3.40 25.13 -3.16
N LYS A 25 2.80 25.11 -1.96
CA LYS A 25 1.44 25.63 -1.74
C LYS A 25 1.38 27.15 -1.87
N GLN A 26 2.38 27.86 -1.37
CA GLN A 26 2.51 29.32 -1.53
C GLN A 26 2.71 29.68 -3.01
N GLU A 27 3.59 28.97 -3.73
CA GLU A 27 3.77 29.15 -5.18
C GLU A 27 2.44 28.93 -5.93
N LEU A 28 1.69 27.88 -5.57
CA LEU A 28 0.39 27.60 -6.17
C LEU A 28 -0.63 28.71 -5.90
N ALA A 29 -0.65 29.26 -4.69
CA ALA A 29 -1.53 30.39 -4.35
C ALA A 29 -1.19 31.63 -5.20
N ASN A 30 0.10 31.96 -5.32
CA ASN A 30 0.57 33.07 -6.14
C ASN A 30 0.19 32.88 -7.62
N LEU A 31 0.36 31.67 -8.17
CA LEU A 31 -0.02 31.35 -9.55
C LEU A 31 -1.54 31.44 -9.78
N LYS A 32 -2.36 31.16 -8.76
CA LYS A 32 -3.82 31.34 -8.86
C LYS A 32 -4.21 32.81 -8.90
N VAL A 33 -3.54 33.68 -8.15
CA VAL A 33 -3.76 35.13 -8.23
C VAL A 33 -3.36 35.66 -9.62
N GLN A 34 -2.20 35.25 -10.13
CA GLN A 34 -1.74 35.63 -11.48
C GLN A 34 -2.69 35.16 -12.59
N LYS A 35 -3.36 34.01 -12.40
CA LYS A 35 -4.35 33.48 -13.36
C LYS A 35 -5.54 34.41 -13.58
N LEU A 36 -5.88 35.24 -12.59
CA LEU A 36 -6.94 36.24 -12.74
C LEU A 36 -6.60 37.30 -13.79
N GLN A 37 -5.31 37.66 -13.89
CA GLN A 37 -4.81 38.64 -14.85
C GLN A 37 -4.39 38.03 -16.18
N ARG A 38 -3.97 36.75 -16.19
CA ARG A 38 -3.46 36.05 -17.38
C ARG A 38 -4.23 34.75 -17.66
N PRO A 39 -4.90 34.60 -18.82
CA PRO A 39 -5.78 33.46 -19.09
C PRO A 39 -5.05 32.13 -19.31
N SER A 40 -3.73 32.10 -19.54
CA SER A 40 -2.97 30.84 -19.69
C SER A 40 -1.77 30.78 -18.75
N LEU A 41 -1.76 29.78 -17.85
CA LEU A 41 -0.66 29.47 -16.92
C LEU A 41 -0.48 27.95 -16.80
N PRO A 42 0.20 27.30 -17.76
CA PRO A 42 0.44 25.86 -17.75
C PRO A 42 1.19 25.35 -16.51
N ARG A 43 1.99 26.23 -15.90
CA ARG A 43 2.79 25.94 -14.69
C ARG A 43 1.95 25.46 -13.49
N ILE A 44 0.68 25.86 -13.40
CA ILE A 44 -0.24 25.41 -12.34
C ILE A 44 -0.37 23.88 -12.32
N HIS A 45 -0.43 23.26 -13.51
CA HIS A 45 -0.53 21.80 -13.61
C HIS A 45 0.69 21.10 -12.99
N THR A 46 1.89 21.60 -13.31
CA THR A 46 3.16 21.06 -12.81
C THR A 46 3.26 21.20 -11.29
N VAL A 47 2.94 22.38 -10.74
CA VAL A 47 2.99 22.61 -9.29
C VAL A 47 1.98 21.71 -8.55
N ARG A 48 0.76 21.54 -9.07
CA ARG A 48 -0.23 20.60 -8.49
C ARG A 48 0.29 19.16 -8.46
N LYS A 49 0.92 18.70 -9.55
CA LYS A 49 1.52 17.35 -9.59
C LYS A 49 2.71 17.23 -8.63
N ASN A 50 3.53 18.27 -8.49
CA ASN A 50 4.64 18.29 -7.53
C ASN A 50 4.14 18.19 -6.08
N ILE A 51 3.09 18.93 -5.71
CA ILE A 51 2.45 18.83 -4.39
C ILE A 51 1.96 17.41 -4.12
N ALA A 52 1.27 16.80 -5.10
CA ALA A 52 0.77 15.43 -4.97
C ALA A 52 1.92 14.41 -4.77
N ARG A 53 3.05 14.57 -5.46
CA ARG A 53 4.23 13.71 -5.27
C ARG A 53 4.82 13.83 -3.86
N VAL A 54 4.97 15.05 -3.34
CA VAL A 54 5.49 15.29 -1.98
C VAL A 54 4.55 14.67 -0.93
N LEU A 55 3.24 14.89 -1.03
CA LEU A 55 2.26 14.26 -0.14
C LEU A 55 2.31 12.73 -0.21
N THR A 56 2.51 12.16 -1.40
CA THR A 56 2.64 10.71 -1.58
C THR A 56 3.85 10.17 -0.83
N ALA A 57 5.01 10.84 -0.91
CA ALA A 57 6.22 10.44 -0.18
C ALA A 57 6.02 10.50 1.35
N ILE A 58 5.42 11.58 1.86
CA ILE A 58 5.11 11.73 3.29
C ILE A 58 4.18 10.60 3.77
N ASN A 59 3.09 10.34 3.02
CA ASN A 59 2.11 9.32 3.38
C ASN A 59 2.69 7.90 3.31
N LEU A 60 3.57 7.62 2.34
CA LEU A 60 4.27 6.34 2.23
C LEU A 60 5.14 6.11 3.46
N ASN A 61 6.01 7.05 3.80
CA ASN A 61 6.91 6.95 4.96
C ASN A 61 6.13 6.79 6.27
N GLN A 62 5.04 7.55 6.43
CA GLN A 62 4.17 7.40 7.60
C GLN A 62 3.55 6.00 7.66
N ARG A 63 3.03 5.48 6.53
CA ARG A 63 2.42 4.15 6.47
C ARG A 63 3.42 3.04 6.76
N GLU A 64 4.66 3.17 6.27
CA GLU A 64 5.75 2.23 6.53
C GLU A 64 6.12 2.20 8.02
N ASN A 65 6.26 3.36 8.66
CA ASN A 65 6.53 3.46 10.10
C ASN A 65 5.42 2.83 10.94
N VAL A 66 4.15 3.10 10.60
CA VAL A 66 3.01 2.47 11.31
C VAL A 66 2.99 0.95 11.05
N ARG A 67 3.31 0.50 9.83
CA ARG A 67 3.40 -0.94 9.54
C ARG A 67 4.53 -1.61 10.33
N ALA A 68 5.70 -0.97 10.45
CA ALA A 68 6.82 -1.45 11.25
C ALA A 68 6.43 -1.56 12.74
N PHE A 69 5.74 -0.55 13.27
CA PHE A 69 5.25 -0.57 14.66
C PHE A 69 4.23 -1.69 14.95
N TYR A 70 3.39 -2.05 13.97
CA TYR A 70 2.39 -3.13 14.10
C TYR A 70 2.88 -4.48 13.59
N ALA A 71 4.13 -4.60 13.15
CA ALA A 71 4.68 -5.86 12.68
C ALA A 71 4.65 -6.92 13.81
N GLY A 72 4.17 -8.12 13.49
CA GLY A 72 4.06 -9.23 14.44
C GLY A 72 2.93 -9.12 15.48
N LYS A 73 2.27 -7.97 15.61
CA LYS A 73 1.14 -7.81 16.55
C LYS A 73 -0.10 -8.56 16.06
N LYS A 74 -0.78 -9.25 16.98
CA LYS A 74 -2.02 -10.00 16.69
C LYS A 74 -3.12 -9.12 16.08
N TYR A 75 -3.29 -7.91 16.60
CA TYR A 75 -4.35 -7.00 16.17
C TYR A 75 -3.77 -5.82 15.39
N LEU A 76 -4.09 -5.79 14.09
CA LEU A 76 -3.78 -4.66 13.22
C LEU A 76 -4.99 -3.72 13.07
N PRO A 77 -4.75 -2.40 12.94
CA PRO A 77 -5.74 -1.43 12.48
C PRO A 77 -6.36 -1.85 11.13
N LYS A 78 -7.64 -1.50 10.91
CA LYS A 78 -8.39 -1.92 9.70
C LYS A 78 -7.69 -1.53 8.39
N ASP A 79 -7.03 -0.37 8.36
CA ASP A 79 -6.37 0.17 7.16
C ASP A 79 -5.06 -0.56 6.77
N LEU A 80 -4.45 -1.26 7.73
CA LEU A 80 -3.25 -2.05 7.52
C LEU A 80 -3.54 -3.52 7.20
N ARG A 81 -4.79 -3.98 7.38
CA ARG A 81 -5.17 -5.35 7.04
C ARG A 81 -5.13 -5.54 5.52
N ALA A 82 -4.85 -6.77 5.10
CA ALA A 82 -4.91 -7.14 3.70
C ALA A 82 -6.32 -6.88 3.13
N LYS A 83 -6.39 -6.18 1.99
CA LYS A 83 -7.66 -5.89 1.31
C LYS A 83 -8.13 -7.14 0.56
N LYS A 84 -8.97 -7.93 1.23
CA LYS A 84 -9.66 -9.13 0.68
C LYS A 84 -11.17 -8.94 0.76
N THR A 85 -11.91 -9.75 0.01
CA THR A 85 -13.38 -9.76 0.11
C THR A 85 -13.83 -10.21 1.51
N ARG A 86 -15.04 -9.82 1.92
CA ARG A 86 -15.63 -10.23 3.21
C ARG A 86 -15.74 -11.76 3.31
N ALA A 87 -16.13 -12.42 2.22
CA ALA A 87 -16.23 -13.87 2.15
C ALA A 87 -14.87 -14.54 2.46
N ILE A 88 -13.79 -14.13 1.77
CA ILE A 88 -12.45 -14.69 1.99
C ILE A 88 -11.97 -14.45 3.43
N ARG A 89 -12.28 -13.30 4.03
CA ARG A 89 -11.91 -13.02 5.43
C ARG A 89 -12.63 -13.89 6.47
N ARG A 90 -13.78 -14.48 6.11
CA ARG A 90 -14.58 -15.35 6.99
C ARG A 90 -14.34 -16.84 6.77
N GLN A 91 -13.64 -17.22 5.70
CA GLN A 91 -13.26 -18.60 5.47
C GLN A 91 -12.25 -19.08 6.51
N MET A 92 -12.21 -20.40 6.73
CA MET A 92 -11.21 -21.04 7.58
C MET A 92 -9.80 -20.78 7.05
N THR A 93 -8.82 -20.80 7.96
CA THR A 93 -7.41 -20.79 7.57
C THR A 93 -7.05 -22.09 6.85
N LYS A 94 -6.00 -22.06 6.01
CA LYS A 94 -5.50 -23.26 5.32
C LYS A 94 -5.15 -24.38 6.32
N TYR A 95 -4.60 -24.00 7.48
CA TYR A 95 -4.29 -24.93 8.56
C TYR A 95 -5.55 -25.64 9.07
N GLU A 96 -6.58 -24.88 9.45
CA GLU A 96 -7.85 -25.43 9.92
C GLU A 96 -8.54 -26.29 8.85
N ALA A 97 -8.57 -25.83 7.59
CA ALA A 97 -9.16 -26.57 6.49
C ALA A 97 -8.43 -27.89 6.18
N SER A 98 -7.12 -27.96 6.43
CA SER A 98 -6.31 -29.17 6.23
C SER A 98 -6.29 -30.12 7.43
N ARG A 99 -6.97 -29.77 8.54
CA ARG A 99 -6.98 -30.62 9.74
C ARG A 99 -7.74 -31.90 9.46
N ILE A 100 -7.05 -33.02 9.66
CA ILE A 100 -7.61 -34.37 9.54
C ILE A 100 -7.65 -34.98 10.95
N THR A 101 -8.72 -35.71 11.28
CA THR A 101 -8.80 -36.42 12.56
C THR A 101 -7.76 -37.53 12.62
N GLU A 102 -7.32 -37.91 13.83
CA GLU A 102 -6.30 -38.98 13.95
C GLU A 102 -6.75 -40.30 13.34
N LYS A 103 -8.05 -40.62 13.43
CA LYS A 103 -8.66 -41.79 12.81
C LYS A 103 -8.54 -41.75 11.28
N ALA A 104 -8.87 -40.62 10.66
CA ALA A 104 -8.74 -40.45 9.22
C ALA A 104 -7.26 -40.43 8.77
N ARG A 105 -6.35 -39.82 9.56
CA ARG A 105 -4.91 -39.86 9.30
C ARG A 105 -4.38 -41.29 9.27
N LYS A 106 -4.69 -42.11 10.28
CA LYS A 106 -4.29 -43.53 10.34
C LYS A 106 -4.82 -44.30 9.13
N ARG A 107 -6.08 -44.07 8.73
CA ARG A 107 -6.68 -44.68 7.53
C ARG A 107 -5.95 -44.28 6.25
N ASN A 108 -5.67 -42.99 6.06
CA ASN A 108 -4.99 -42.50 4.86
C ASN A 108 -3.54 -43.02 4.75
N ILE A 109 -2.86 -43.22 5.89
CA ILE A 109 -1.53 -43.84 5.91
C ILE A 109 -1.61 -45.31 5.52
N ALA A 110 -2.60 -46.04 6.05
CA ALA A 110 -2.77 -47.46 5.76
C ALA A 110 -3.22 -47.72 4.32
N PHE A 111 -4.13 -46.90 3.80
CA PHE A 111 -4.76 -47.07 2.48
C PHE A 111 -4.70 -45.77 1.68
N PRO A 112 -3.50 -45.38 1.18
CA PRO A 112 -3.39 -44.24 0.29
C PRO A 112 -4.02 -44.55 -1.07
N GLU A 113 -4.58 -43.53 -1.72
CA GLU A 113 -5.08 -43.67 -3.08
C GLU A 113 -3.91 -44.00 -4.02
N ARG A 114 -3.97 -45.18 -4.65
CA ARG A 114 -2.93 -45.67 -5.55
C ARG A 114 -3.37 -45.42 -6.99
N LYS A 115 -2.46 -44.93 -7.81
CA LYS A 115 -2.66 -44.88 -9.26
C LYS A 115 -2.34 -46.25 -9.85
N TYR A 116 -3.30 -46.89 -10.50
CA TYR A 116 -3.11 -48.15 -11.20
C TYR A 116 -3.94 -48.15 -12.50
N ALA A 117 -3.59 -49.05 -13.42
CA ALA A 117 -4.32 -49.28 -14.66
C ALA A 117 -4.51 -50.79 -14.84
N ILE A 118 -5.57 -51.17 -15.55
CA ILE A 118 -5.84 -52.57 -15.91
C ILE A 118 -5.37 -52.77 -17.35
N LYS A 119 -4.62 -53.85 -17.57
CA LYS A 119 -4.15 -54.24 -18.89
C LYS A 119 -5.37 -54.63 -19.75
N ALA A 120 -5.37 -54.21 -21.02
CA ALA A 120 -6.35 -54.64 -22.01
C ALA A 120 -6.27 -56.16 -22.25
#